data_AF-L0LXB1-F1
#
_entry.id   AF-L0LXB1-F1
#
_cell.length_a   1.000
_cell.length_b   1.000
_cell.length_c   1.000
_cell.angle_alpha   90.00
_cell.angle_beta   90.00
_cell.angle_gamma   90.00
#
_symmetry.space_group_name_H-M   'P 1'
#
loop_
_entity.id
_entity.type
_entity.pdbx_description
1 polymer ?
#
loop_
_entity_poly.entity_id
_entity_poly.type
_entity_poly.pdbx_seq_one_letter_code
_entity_poly.pdbx_strand_id
1 'polypeptide(L)'
;MKLALKAPQAVLCAGVILYVVCLWGDCPQLTDKGYFLAVLVLGVFTVLAYQRLTGKEKDDKRFAGLCRFVLLLATGLMLVGIWNLPLSLTEKGLSVLAWFAAMYGAARWR
;
A
#
# COMPACT_ATOMS: atom_id res chain seq x y z
N MET A 1 26.74 -12.07 -2.48
CA MET A 1 25.60 -11.13 -2.55
C MET A 1 24.44 -11.80 -3.27
N LYS A 2 23.52 -12.45 -2.56
CA LYS A 2 22.31 -13.04 -3.16
C LYS A 2 21.22 -11.97 -3.27
N LEU A 3 21.36 -11.06 -4.23
CA LEU A 3 20.24 -10.21 -4.68
C LEU A 3 19.40 -10.99 -5.70
N ALA A 4 18.84 -12.12 -5.26
CA ALA A 4 17.74 -12.75 -5.99
C ALA A 4 16.47 -11.96 -5.61
N LEU A 5 16.27 -10.82 -6.27
CA LEU A 5 15.05 -10.04 -6.15
C LEU A 5 13.91 -10.93 -6.66
N LYS A 6 13.19 -11.61 -5.76
CA LYS A 6 12.05 -12.44 -6.16
C LYS A 6 11.04 -11.53 -6.87
N ALA A 7 10.42 -11.99 -7.97
CA ALA A 7 9.41 -11.25 -8.72
C ALA A 7 8.40 -10.42 -7.88
N PRO A 8 7.83 -10.91 -6.75
CA PRO A 8 6.91 -10.11 -5.93
C PRO A 8 7.57 -8.93 -5.21
N GLN A 9 8.87 -9.03 -4.87
CA GLN A 9 9.63 -7.96 -4.23
C GLN A 9 9.93 -6.83 -5.23
N ALA A 10 10.16 -7.16 -6.50
CA ALA A 10 10.24 -6.17 -7.56
C ALA A 10 8.93 -5.40 -7.71
N VAL A 11 7.79 -6.09 -7.70
CA VAL A 11 6.46 -5.48 -7.85
C VAL A 11 6.11 -4.58 -6.66
N LEU A 12 6.46 -4.98 -5.43
CA LEU A 12 6.28 -4.13 -4.25
C LEU A 12 7.11 -2.85 -4.36
N CYS A 13 8.42 -2.97 -4.65
CA CYS A 13 9.29 -1.80 -4.80
C CYS A 13 8.83 -0.90 -5.95
N ALA A 14 8.45 -1.49 -7.10
CA ALA A 14 7.92 -0.74 -8.23
C ALA A 14 6.63 0.00 -7.89
N GLY A 15 5.68 -0.63 -7.19
CA GLY A 15 4.45 0.02 -6.75
C GLY A 15 4.70 1.18 -5.78
N VAL A 16 5.62 1.00 -4.82
CA VAL A 16 6.03 2.07 -3.88
C VAL A 16 6.69 3.23 -4.63
N ILE A 17 7.63 2.94 -5.54
CA ILE A 17 8.32 3.97 -6.32
C ILE A 17 7.33 4.72 -7.21
N LEU A 18 6.45 4.00 -7.92
CA LEU A 18 5.44 4.60 -8.79
C LEU A 18 4.52 5.52 -7.98
N TYR A 19 4.10 5.09 -6.80
CA TYR A 19 3.27 5.89 -5.89
C TYR A 19 3.98 7.16 -5.43
N VAL A 20 5.23 7.04 -4.96
CA VAL A 20 6.04 8.20 -4.51
C VAL A 20 6.30 9.18 -5.65
N VAL A 21 6.56 8.69 -6.87
CA VAL A 21 6.74 9.54 -8.06
C VAL A 21 5.45 10.28 -8.41
N CYS A 22 4.30 9.61 -8.39
CA CYS A 22 2.99 10.27 -8.61
C CYS A 22 2.72 11.37 -7.57
N LEU A 23 3.12 11.15 -6.32
CA LEU A 23 2.95 12.14 -5.24
C LEU A 23 3.89 13.35 -5.35
N TRP A 24 5.02 13.21 -6.07
CA TRP A 24 5.99 14.29 -6.20
C TRP A 24 5.59 15.34 -7.24
N GLY A 25 4.78 14.95 -8.24
CA GLY A 25 4.30 15.86 -9.29
C GLY A 25 3.26 16.86 -8.78
N ASP A 26 2.28 16.39 -8.02
CA ASP A 26 0.98 17.08 -7.96
C ASP A 26 0.53 17.52 -6.57
N CYS A 27 1.24 17.14 -5.51
CA CYS A 27 0.93 17.60 -4.16
C CYS A 27 1.75 18.87 -3.80
N PRO A 28 1.11 20.02 -3.57
CA PRO A 28 1.80 21.26 -3.21
C PRO A 28 2.20 21.31 -1.73
N GLN A 29 1.49 20.60 -0.84
CA GLN A 29 1.76 20.62 0.61
C GLN A 29 2.49 19.36 1.09
N LEU A 30 3.45 19.54 1.99
CA LEU A 30 4.18 18.44 2.62
C LEU A 30 3.27 17.56 3.50
N THR A 31 2.24 18.14 4.12
CA THR A 31 1.29 17.45 4.99
C THR A 31 0.49 16.39 4.23
N ASP A 32 0.02 16.72 3.02
CA ASP A 32 -0.74 15.81 2.18
C ASP A 32 0.13 14.64 1.72
N LYS A 33 1.39 14.90 1.36
CA LYS A 33 2.36 13.85 1.00
C LYS A 33 2.56 12.87 2.15
N GLY A 34 2.68 13.39 3.38
CA GLY A 34 2.79 12.58 4.59
C GLY A 34 1.58 11.69 4.82
N TYR A 35 0.37 12.20 4.60
CA TYR A 35 -0.87 11.43 4.70
C TYR A 35 -0.88 10.22 3.76
N PHE A 36 -0.66 10.45 2.46
CA PHE A 36 -0.67 9.39 1.47
C PHE A 36 0.45 8.36 1.66
N LEU A 37 1.63 8.81 2.10
CA LEU A 37 2.74 7.93 2.42
C LEU A 37 2.44 7.08 3.66
N ALA A 38 1.80 7.65 4.69
CA ALA A 38 1.35 6.90 5.85
C ALA A 38 0.30 5.84 5.48
N VAL A 39 -0.65 6.16 4.60
CA VAL A 39 -1.66 5.21 4.09
C VAL A 39 -1.01 4.07 3.29
N LEU A 40 0.01 4.36 2.47
CA LEU A 40 0.78 3.35 1.76
C LEU A 40 1.49 2.40 2.74
N VAL A 41 2.23 2.96 3.70
CA VAL A 41 2.97 2.18 4.70
C VAL A 41 2.02 1.32 5.54
N LEU A 42 0.89 1.88 5.97
CA LEU A 42 -0.14 1.18 6.72
C LEU A 42 -0.70 0.00 5.92
N GLY A 43 -1.03 0.20 4.65
CA GLY A 43 -1.53 -0.85 3.75
C GLY A 43 -0.51 -1.97 3.57
N VAL A 44 0.72 -1.63 3.16
CA VAL A 44 1.79 -2.61 2.91
C VAL A 44 2.13 -3.40 4.18
N PHE A 45 2.27 -2.74 5.32
CA PHE A 45 2.56 -3.39 6.60
C PHE A 45 1.44 -4.36 7.00
N THR A 46 0.18 -3.95 6.85
CA THR A 46 -0.99 -4.77 7.19
C THR A 46 -1.06 -6.02 6.32
N VAL A 47 -0.81 -5.90 5.01
CA VAL A 47 -0.78 -7.04 4.09
C VAL A 47 0.35 -8.00 4.44
N LEU A 48 1.56 -7.50 4.70
CA LEU A 48 2.70 -8.35 5.10
C LEU A 48 2.45 -9.06 6.44
N ALA A 49 1.83 -8.39 7.40
CA ALA A 49 1.43 -8.99 8.67
C ALA A 49 0.40 -10.12 8.46
N TYR A 50 -0.61 -9.87 7.62
CA TYR A 50 -1.62 -10.86 7.25
C TYR A 50 -1.01 -12.11 6.59
N GLN A 51 -0.09 -11.93 5.64
CA GLN A 51 0.58 -13.03 4.95
C GLN A 51 1.44 -13.87 5.91
N ARG A 52 2.18 -13.23 6.82
CA ARG A 52 3.01 -13.93 7.82
C ARG A 52 2.19 -14.76 8.79
N LEU A 53 0.98 -14.31 9.14
CA LEU A 53 0.06 -15.05 10.00
C LEU A 53 -0.53 -16.26 9.27
N THR A 54 -1.04 -16.03 8.06
CA THR A 54 -1.63 -17.09 7.23
C THR A 54 -0.60 -18.15 6.83
N GLY A 55 0.69 -17.79 6.76
CA GLY A 55 1.79 -18.72 6.49
C GLY A 55 2.26 -19.54 7.69
N LYS A 56 1.76 -19.29 8.90
CA LYS A 56 2.10 -20.07 10.10
C LYS A 56 0.94 -20.99 10.48
N GLU A 57 1.27 -22.19 10.95
CA GLU A 57 0.32 -23.23 11.38
C GLU A 57 -0.56 -22.83 12.58
N LYS A 58 -0.21 -21.72 13.26
CA LYS A 58 -1.02 -21.09 14.31
C LYS A 58 -1.96 -20.04 13.69
N ASP A 59 -3.06 -20.52 13.12
CA ASP A 59 -4.14 -19.69 12.55
C ASP A 59 -4.90 -18.95 13.65
N ASP A 60 -4.38 -17.80 14.06
CA ASP A 60 -5.05 -16.91 15.02
C ASP A 60 -6.12 -16.08 14.30
N LYS A 61 -7.28 -16.71 14.07
CA LYS A 61 -8.42 -16.18 13.28
C LYS A 61 -8.84 -14.77 13.70
N ARG A 62 -8.68 -14.42 14.98
CA ARG A 62 -9.00 -13.08 15.52
C ARG A 62 -8.05 -12.03 14.96
N PHE A 63 -6.75 -12.31 14.96
CA PHE A 63 -5.73 -11.39 14.46
C PHE A 63 -5.80 -11.23 12.95
N ALA A 64 -6.09 -12.31 12.22
CA ALA A 64 -6.36 -12.26 10.79
C ALA A 64 -7.56 -11.36 10.44
N GLY A 65 -8.63 -11.42 11.25
CA GLY A 65 -9.79 -10.51 11.13
C GLY A 65 -9.43 -9.05 11.37
N LEU A 66 -8.61 -8.76 12.39
CA LEU A 66 -8.06 -7.43 12.67
C LEU A 66 -7.25 -6.88 11.50
N CYS A 67 -6.34 -7.67 10.92
CA CYS A 67 -5.57 -7.25 9.75
C CYS A 67 -6.48 -6.91 8.56
N ARG A 68 -7.53 -7.70 8.29
CA ARG A 68 -8.49 -7.35 7.23
C ARG A 68 -9.23 -6.05 7.52
N PHE A 69 -9.60 -5.81 8.77
CA PHE A 69 -10.26 -4.56 9.19
C PHE A 69 -9.34 -3.35 9.01
N VAL A 70 -8.08 -3.44 9.43
CA VAL A 70 -7.08 -2.37 9.23
C VAL A 70 -6.85 -2.12 7.73
N LEU A 71 -6.85 -3.16 6.90
CA LEU A 71 -6.72 -3.02 5.45
C LEU A 71 -7.92 -2.27 4.83
N LEU A 72 -9.14 -2.55 5.29
CA LEU A 72 -10.33 -1.81 4.90
C LEU A 72 -10.25 -0.33 5.31
N LEU A 73 -9.79 -0.06 6.54
CA LEU A 73 -9.57 1.31 7.01
C LEU A 73 -8.52 2.05 6.16
N ALA A 74 -7.40 1.41 5.83
CA ALA A 74 -6.38 1.98 4.96
C ALA A 74 -6.95 2.31 3.57
N THR A 75 -7.80 1.43 3.03
CA THR A 75 -8.48 1.65 1.74
C THR A 75 -9.48 2.82 1.83
N GLY A 76 -10.22 2.93 2.93
CA GLY A 76 -11.12 4.06 3.19
C GLY A 76 -10.39 5.39 3.31
N LEU A 77 -9.29 5.43 4.07
CA LEU A 77 -8.42 6.60 4.21
C LEU A 77 -7.86 7.04 2.85
N MET A 78 -7.44 6.09 2.01
CA MET A 78 -7.00 6.35 0.65
C MET A 78 -8.10 7.04 -0.19
N LEU A 79 -9.31 6.48 -0.19
CA LEU A 79 -10.46 7.04 -0.93
C LEU A 79 -10.80 8.46 -0.47
N VAL A 80 -10.84 8.70 0.84
CA VAL A 80 -11.11 10.02 1.42
C VAL A 80 -10.01 11.03 1.05
N GLY A 81 -8.74 10.62 1.09
CA GLY A 81 -7.63 11.49 0.71
C GLY A 81 -7.72 11.95 -0.75
N ILE A 82 -8.05 11.04 -1.66
CA ILE A 82 -8.20 11.32 -3.10
C ILE A 82 -9.41 12.20 -3.38
N TRP A 83 -10.49 12.01 -2.63
CA TRP A 83 -11.69 12.83 -2.75
C TRP A 83 -11.43 14.26 -2.30
N ASN A 84 -10.65 14.44 -1.22
CA ASN A 84 -10.40 15.75 -0.62
C ASN A 84 -9.34 16.56 -1.37
N LEU A 85 -8.37 15.92 -2.03
CA LEU A 85 -7.34 16.64 -2.76
C LEU A 85 -7.83 17.09 -4.16
N PRO A 86 -7.49 18.32 -4.58
CA PRO A 86 -7.73 18.82 -5.94
C PRO A 86 -6.66 18.30 -6.92
N LEU A 87 -6.40 16.98 -6.91
CA LEU A 87 -5.52 16.30 -7.88
C LEU A 87 -6.20 16.18 -9.26
N SER A 88 -5.42 16.09 -10.34
CA SER A 88 -5.95 15.74 -11.66
C SER A 88 -6.59 14.35 -11.65
N LEU A 89 -7.68 14.14 -12.39
CA LEU A 89 -8.37 12.84 -12.45
C LEU A 89 -7.41 11.69 -12.83
N THR A 90 -6.44 11.97 -13.70
CA THR A 90 -5.45 10.98 -14.17
C THR A 90 -4.49 10.55 -13.05
N GLU A 91 -4.01 11.49 -12.25
CA GLU A 91 -3.09 11.23 -11.13
C GLU A 91 -3.80 10.56 -9.95
N LYS A 92 -5.07 10.93 -9.71
CA LYS A 92 -5.95 10.21 -8.80
C LYS A 92 -6.05 8.74 -9.18
N GLY A 93 -6.25 8.45 -10.47
CA GLY A 93 -6.29 7.07 -10.96
C GLY A 93 -4.95 6.35 -10.82
N LEU A 94 -3.85 6.99 -11.20
CA LEU A 94 -2.51 6.39 -11.16
C LEU A 94 -2.05 6.06 -9.73
N SER A 95 -2.33 6.96 -8.77
CA SER A 95 -1.99 6.76 -7.36
C SER A 95 -2.76 5.58 -6.74
N VAL A 96 -4.05 5.43 -7.06
CA VAL A 96 -4.84 4.24 -6.67
C VAL A 96 -4.22 2.98 -7.25
N LEU A 97 -3.95 2.97 -8.55
CA LEU A 97 -3.40 1.81 -9.24
C LEU A 97 -2.03 1.41 -8.66
N ALA A 98 -1.17 2.40 -8.37
CA ALA A 98 0.14 2.18 -7.76
C ALA A 98 0.02 1.59 -6.35
N TRP A 99 -0.94 2.06 -5.55
CA TRP A 99 -1.19 1.53 -4.21
C TRP A 99 -1.71 0.09 -4.25
N PHE A 100 -2.62 -0.23 -5.15
CA PHE A 100 -3.07 -1.62 -5.37
C PHE A 100 -1.92 -2.51 -5.86
N ALA A 101 -1.05 -2.02 -6.76
CA ALA A 101 0.12 -2.76 -7.21
C ALA A 101 1.09 -3.06 -6.05
N ALA A 102 1.33 -2.08 -5.16
CA ALA A 102 2.14 -2.27 -3.97
C ALA A 102 1.54 -3.32 -3.02
N MET A 103 0.22 -3.27 -2.79
CA MET A 103 -0.47 -4.28 -1.98
C MET A 103 -0.41 -5.68 -2.61
N TYR A 104 -0.56 -5.79 -3.93
CA TYR A 104 -0.46 -7.06 -4.64
C TYR A 104 0.95 -7.67 -4.50
N GLY A 105 2.00 -6.84 -4.65
CA GLY A 105 3.38 -7.25 -4.39
C GLY A 105 3.59 -7.73 -2.94
N ALA A 106 3.01 -7.01 -1.97
CA ALA A 106 3.06 -7.38 -0.56
C ALA A 106 2.32 -8.69 -0.26
N ALA A 107 1.17 -8.92 -0.89
CA ALA A 107 0.38 -10.13 -0.69
C ALA A 107 1.08 -11.38 -1.23
N ARG A 108 1.92 -11.23 -2.25
CA ARG A 108 2.68 -12.35 -2.85
C ARG A 108 4.08 -12.51 -2.26
N TRP A 109 4.45 -11.69 -1.28
CA TRP A 109 5.74 -11.74 -0.61
C TRP A 109 5.90 -13.06 0.18
N ARG A 110 6.85 -13.91 -0.25
CA ARG A 110 7.14 -15.24 0.34
C ARG A 110 8.60 -15.37 0.73
#